data_AF-A0A1F9PGF5-F1
#
_entry.id   AF-A0A1F9PGF5-F1
#
_cell.length_a   1.000
_cell.length_b   1.000
_cell.length_c   1.000
_cell.angle_alpha   90.00
_cell.angle_beta   90.00
_cell.angle_gamma   90.00
#
_symmetry.space_group_name_H-M   'P 1'
#
loop_
_entity.id
_entity.type
_entity.pdbx_description
1 polymer ?
#
loop_
_entity_poly.entity_id
_entity_poly.type
_entity_poly.pdbx_seq_one_letter_code
_entity_poly.pdbx_strand_id
1 'polypeptide(L)' 'MKKETGSVFRELGYFASLGMSVALSIFLGLFLGLWLDKKFDTDPVLMFIGLALGIAAGFSNIVRAGKKGRKF' A
#
# COMPACT_ATOMS: atom_id res chain seq x y z
N MET A 1 -28.22 -4.75 -20.82
CA MET A 1 -26.75 -4.82 -20.97
C MET A 1 -25.98 -3.56 -20.56
N LYS A 2 -26.59 -2.36 -20.44
CA LYS A 2 -25.89 -1.10 -20.06
C LYS A 2 -25.60 -0.90 -18.55
N LYS A 3 -26.15 -1.75 -17.67
CA LYS A 3 -25.97 -1.63 -16.21
C LYS A 3 -24.67 -2.25 -15.68
N GLU A 4 -24.05 -3.16 -16.43
CA GLU A 4 -22.85 -3.90 -15.98
C GLU A 4 -21.55 -3.12 -16.20
N THR A 5 -21.45 -2.27 -17.22
CA THR A 5 -20.23 -1.48 -17.47
C THR A 5 -19.93 -0.51 -16.33
N GLY A 6 -20.98 0.02 -15.68
CA GLY A 6 -20.83 0.94 -14.55
C GLY A 6 -20.31 0.27 -13.28
N SER A 7 -20.66 -0.98 -13.01
CA SER A 7 -20.15 -1.73 -11.85
C SER A 7 -18.69 -2.14 -12.05
N VAL A 8 -18.33 -2.60 -13.25
CA VAL A 8 -16.95 -2.98 -13.58
C VAL A 8 -15.99 -1.78 -13.47
N PHE A 9 -16.40 -0.60 -13.94
CA PHE A 9 -15.59 0.61 -13.83
C PHE A 9 -15.39 1.05 -12.36
N ARG A 10 -16.42 0.85 -11.53
CA ARG A 10 -16.37 1.18 -10.10
C ARG A 10 -15.51 0.20 -9.31
N GLU A 11 -15.58 -1.09 -9.63
CA GLU A 11 -14.70 -2.12 -9.06
C GLU A 11 -13.25 -1.89 -9.46
N LEU A 12 -12.97 -1.61 -10.74
CA LEU A 12 -11.63 -1.24 -11.21
C LEU A 12 -11.08 -0.03 -10.47
N GLY A 13 -11.88 1.03 -10.32
CA GLY A 13 -11.48 2.21 -9.56
C GLY A 13 -11.17 1.90 -8.10
N TYR A 14 -11.93 1.00 -7.48
CA TYR A 14 -11.68 0.53 -6.12
C TYR A 14 -10.36 -0.24 -6.00
N PHE A 15 -10.09 -1.19 -6.90
CA PHE A 15 -8.82 -1.93 -6.92
C PHE A 15 -7.62 -1.02 -7.22
N ALA A 16 -7.77 -0.07 -8.14
CA ALA A 16 -6.73 0.91 -8.44
C ALA A 16 -6.40 1.79 -7.22
N SER A 17 -7.42 2.24 -6.47
CA SER A 17 -7.24 3.00 -5.24
C SER A 17 -6.52 2.18 -4.15
N LEU A 18 -6.86 0.90 -4.00
CA LEU A 18 -6.16 -0.01 -3.09
C LEU A 18 -4.69 -0.19 -3.48
N GLY A 19 -4.42 -0.45 -4.77
CA GLY A 19 -3.06 -0.58 -5.29
C GLY A 19 -2.24 0.70 -5.10
N MET A 20 -2.83 1.87 -5.34
CA MET A 20 -2.20 3.17 -5.11
C MET A 20 -1.83 3.38 -3.64
N SER A 21 -2.73 3.00 -2.71
CA SER A 21 -2.45 3.09 -1.27
C SER A 21 -1.27 2.21 -0.84
N VAL A 22 -1.17 0.99 -1.38
CA VAL A 22 -0.03 0.10 -1.12
C VAL A 22 1.25 0.66 -1.70
N ALA A 23 1.21 1.12 -2.96
CA ALA A 23 2.37 1.72 -3.62
C ALA A 23 2.89 2.92 -2.81
N LEU A 24 2.01 3.84 -2.40
CA LEU A 24 2.38 4.98 -1.56
C LEU A 24 3.02 4.55 -0.22
N SER A 25 2.49 3.52 0.42
CA SER A 25 3.04 3.00 1.69
C SER A 25 4.45 2.43 1.50
N ILE A 26 4.67 1.70 0.40
CA ILE A 26 5.98 1.14 0.04
C ILE A 26 6.97 2.28 -0.26
N PHE A 27 6.59 3.26 -1.07
CA PHE A 27 7.46 4.41 -1.39
C PHE A 27 7.87 5.19 -0.15
N LEU A 28 6.94 5.43 0.78
CA LEU A 28 7.24 6.10 2.05
C LEU A 28 8.21 5.27 2.90
N GLY A 29 7.97 3.96 3.02
CA GLY A 29 8.85 3.06 3.78
C GLY A 29 10.26 2.97 3.19
N LEU A 30 10.37 2.89 1.86
CA LEU A 30 11.64 2.91 1.13
C LEU A 30 12.38 4.23 1.29
N PHE A 31 11.69 5.36 1.11
CA PHE A 31 12.30 6.68 1.22
C PHE A 31 12.84 6.93 2.63
N LEU A 32 12.07 6.57 3.66
CA LEU A 32 12.51 6.66 5.04
C LEU A 32 13.66 5.69 5.32
N GLY A 33 13.57 4.43 4.87
CA GLY A 33 14.61 3.43 5.04
C GLY A 33 15.94 3.85 4.43
N LEU A 34 15.93 4.36 3.19
CA LEU A 34 17.11 4.88 2.50
C LEU A 34 17.69 6.14 3.18
N TRP A 35 16.82 7.04 3.66
CA TRP A 35 17.28 8.23 4.36
C TRP A 35 17.95 7.89 5.69
N LEU A 36 17.42 6.90 6.40
CA LEU A 36 18.00 6.36 7.61
C LEU A 36 19.31 5.60 7.33
N ASP A 37 19.35 4.71 6.33
CA ASP A 37 20.57 3.97 5.96
C ASP A 37 21.73 4.93 5.66
N LYS A 38 21.48 5.99 4.88
CA LYS A 38 22.49 7.02 4.60
C LYS A 38 22.96 7.80 5.83
N LYS A 39 22.11 7.90 6.86
CA LYS A 39 22.45 8.62 8.10
C LYS A 39 23.23 7.75 9.07
N PHE A 40 23.01 6.44 9.04
CA PHE A 40 23.58 5.47 9.96
C PHE A 40 24.67 4.60 9.31
N ASP A 41 25.06 4.87 8.05
CA ASP A 41 26.02 4.09 7.26
C ASP A 41 25.70 2.58 7.26
N THR A 42 24.41 2.25 7.35
CA THR A 42 23.91 0.86 7.46
C THR A 42 23.37 0.32 6.16
N ASP A 43 23.64 1.02 5.04
CA ASP A 43 23.21 0.62 3.69
C ASP A 43 23.54 -0.87 3.43
N PRO A 44 22.54 -1.75 3.16
CA PRO A 44 21.11 -1.48 2.88
C PRO A 44 20.13 -2.08 3.92
N VAL A 45 20.47 -2.12 5.22
CA VAL A 45 19.69 -2.85 6.24
C VAL A 45 18.38 -2.13 6.58
N LEU A 46 18.41 -0.83 6.84
CA LEU A 46 17.21 -0.05 7.20
C LEU A 46 16.29 0.12 6.00
N MET A 47 16.82 0.11 4.77
CA MET A 47 16.02 0.03 3.54
C MET A 47 15.17 -1.25 3.50
N PHE A 48 15.75 -2.43 3.79
CA PHE A 48 14.98 -3.68 3.81
C PHE A 48 13.93 -3.69 4.92
N ILE A 49 14.26 -3.17 6.10
CA ILE A 49 13.30 -3.04 7.21
C ILE A 49 12.17 -2.06 6.83
N GLY A 50 12.51 -0.90 6.28
CA GLY A 50 11.55 0.11 5.83
C GLY A 50 10.65 -0.40 4.71
N LEU A 51 11.19 -1.20 3.79
CA LEU A 51 10.43 -1.87 2.74
C LEU A 51 9.46 -2.90 3.33
N ALA A 52 9.93 -3.77 4.23
CA ALA A 52 9.08 -4.77 4.89
C ALA A 52 7.94 -4.11 5.69
N LEU A 53 8.25 -3.02 6.41
CA LEU A 53 7.25 -2.22 7.12
C LEU A 53 6.28 -1.53 6.17
N GLY A 54 6.75 -0.96 5.05
CA GLY A 54 5.91 -0.31 4.04
C GLY A 54 4.94 -1.30 3.38
N ILE A 55 5.40 -2.51 3.07
CA ILE A 55 4.55 -3.60 2.57
C ILE A 55 3.53 -4.01 3.64
N ALA A 56 3.96 -4.24 4.88
CA ALA A 56 3.08 -4.63 5.98
C ALA A 56 2.00 -3.57 6.25
N ALA A 57 2.36 -2.29 6.23
CA ALA A 57 1.45 -1.16 6.41
C ALA A 57 0.45 -1.03 5.24
N GLY A 58 0.93 -1.16 4.00
CA GLY A 58 0.07 -1.13 2.81
C GLY A 58 -0.97 -2.26 2.83
N PHE A 59 -0.53 -3.49 3.12
CA PHE A 59 -1.42 -4.64 3.19
C PHE A 59 -2.39 -4.57 4.37
N SER A 60 -1.95 -4.10 5.54
CA SER A 60 -2.85 -3.98 6.69
C SER A 60 -3.96 -2.94 6.46
N ASN A 61 -3.72 -1.90 5.65
CA ASN A 61 -4.78 -1.00 5.17
C ASN A 61 -5.81 -1.71 4.30
N ILE A 62 -5.38 -2.56 3.35
CA ILE A 62 -6.29 -3.37 2.52
C ILE A 62 -7.12 -4.31 3.39
N VAL A 63 -6.48 -5.02 4.34
CA VAL A 63 -7.16 -5.97 5.23
C VAL A 63 -8.17 -5.27 6.14
N ARG A 64 -7.85 -4.05 6.62
CA ARG A 64 -8.81 -3.23 7.40
C ARG A 64 -9.95 -2.72 6.54
N ALA A 65 -9.68 -2.27 5.31
CA ALA A 65 -10.71 -1.81 4.38
C ALA A 65 -11.69 -2.94 4.03
N GLY A 66 -11.17 -4.15 3.76
CA GLY A 66 -11.99 -5.35 3.52
C GLY A 66 -12.81 -5.79 4.75
N LYS A 67 -12.26 -5.66 5.97
CA LYS A 67 -13.00 -5.97 7.20
C LYS A 67 -14.11 -4.96 7.51
N LYS A 68 -13.99 -3.70 7.07
CA LYS A 68 -15.03 -2.68 7.29
C LYS A 68 -16.22 -2.81 6.34
N GLY A 69 -16.05 -3.44 5.18
CA GLY A 69 -17.13 -3.80 4.26
C GLY A 69 -18.03 -4.95 4.73
N ARG A 70 -17.69 -5.64 5.84
CA ARG A 70 -18.49 -6.73 6.42
C ARG A 70 -19.42 -6.27 7.55
N LYS A 71 -19.50 -4.96 7.82
CA LYS A 71 -20.28 -4.37 8.93
C LYS A 71 -21.43 -3.45 8.47
N PHE A 72 -21.79 -3.50 7.18
CA PHE A 72 -23.01 -2.90 6.64
C PHE A 72 -23.71 -3.93 5.77
#